data_AF-A0A2P4XD60-F1
#
_entry.id   AF-A0A2P4XD60-F1
#
_cell.length_a   1.000
_cell.length_b   1.000
_cell.length_c   1.000
_cell.angle_alpha   90.00
_cell.angle_beta   90.00
_cell.angle_gamma   90.00
#
_symmetry.space_group_name_H-M   'P 1'
#
loop_
_entity.id
_entity.type
_entity.pdbx_description
1 polymer ?
#
loop_
_entity_poly.entity_id
_entity_poly.type
_entity_poly.pdbx_seq_one_letter_code
_entity_poly.pdbx_strand_id
1 'polypeptide(L)'
;MLSCEKFMNAVVLLAMVAIGDWGTTLDKGSCCGGTYNNFDLHAQEVVGTLMDIQAGTAVKPKAVLGHGDSFYWTGIDSLESRDSRFAVTYEGRYNGDNIRNVPWVNVMGNHDYGGANYVCNVGDSLVRCNSTAEMLQGLENKFRYQADYTSPNDNRWSLEDRFYVRRIEDAATGVSIDIFNVDMNDADVAGSHGVCC
;
A
#
# COMPACT_ATOMS: atom_id res chain seq x y z
N MET A 1 -26.64 21.35 41.40
CA MET A 1 -25.37 20.62 41.30
C MET A 1 -25.65 19.36 40.50
N LEU A 2 -25.51 19.42 39.17
CA LEU A 2 -25.52 18.22 38.31
C LEU A 2 -24.08 18.01 37.88
N SER A 3 -23.44 16.93 38.35
CA SER A 3 -22.12 16.55 37.87
C SER A 3 -22.27 15.93 36.48
N CYS A 4 -21.66 16.59 35.49
CA CYS A 4 -21.54 16.09 34.13
C CYS A 4 -20.31 15.17 34.00
N GLU A 5 -20.15 14.21 34.93
CA GLU A 5 -19.04 13.23 34.93
C GLU A 5 -19.42 11.89 34.27
N LYS A 6 -20.32 11.93 33.28
CA LYS A 6 -20.60 10.76 32.44
C LYS A 6 -20.63 11.14 30.96
N PHE A 7 -19.51 11.66 30.47
CA PHE A 7 -19.14 11.33 29.10
C PHE A 7 -18.32 10.04 29.18
N MET A 8 -18.85 8.99 28.57
CA MET A 8 -18.23 7.67 28.50
C MET A 8 -16.77 7.82 28.06
N ASN A 9 -15.82 7.37 28.90
CA ASN A 9 -14.47 7.05 28.44
C ASN A 9 -14.64 5.92 27.43
N ALA A 10 -14.72 6.24 26.14
CA ALA A 10 -14.74 5.25 25.09
C ALA A 10 -13.44 4.44 25.17
N VAL A 11 -13.55 3.15 25.47
CA VAL A 11 -12.42 2.23 25.47
C VAL A 11 -12.17 1.84 24.03
N VAL A 12 -10.97 2.14 23.51
CA VAL A 12 -10.57 1.65 22.19
C VAL A 12 -10.23 0.17 22.32
N LEU A 13 -11.02 -0.68 21.67
CA LEU A 13 -10.82 -2.13 21.67
C LEU A 13 -9.85 -2.57 20.56
N LEU A 14 -9.87 -1.86 19.43
CA LEU A 14 -9.01 -2.13 18.28
C LEU A 14 -8.81 -0.83 17.49
N ALA A 15 -7.61 -0.63 16.98
CA ALA A 15 -7.27 0.50 16.13
C ALA A 15 -6.50 0.02 14.90
N MET A 16 -6.71 0.69 13.77
CA MET A 16 -6.00 0.46 12.52
C MET A 16 -5.69 1.82 11.90
N VAL A 17 -4.61 1.90 11.13
CA VAL A 17 -4.35 3.06 10.27
C VAL A 17 -4.89 2.75 8.88
N ALA A 18 -5.55 3.70 8.23
CA ALA A 18 -5.94 3.58 6.83
C ALA A 18 -5.16 4.61 6.00
N ILE A 19 -4.53 4.15 4.92
CA ILE A 19 -3.74 4.98 4.02
C ILE A 19 -3.91 4.48 2.58
N GLY A 20 -3.93 5.37 1.60
CA GLY A 20 -3.97 5.09 0.17
C GLY A 20 -3.10 6.11 -0.58
N ASP A 21 -2.77 5.84 -1.83
CA ASP A 21 -2.06 6.79 -2.71
C ASP A 21 -0.74 7.28 -2.07
N TRP A 22 -0.03 6.38 -1.40
CA TRP A 22 1.05 6.74 -0.47
C TRP A 22 2.45 6.58 -1.06
N GLY A 23 2.59 5.84 -2.16
CA GLY A 23 3.88 5.66 -2.82
C GLY A 23 4.42 6.96 -3.41
N THR A 24 5.69 7.26 -3.22
CA THR A 24 6.37 8.30 -4.02
C THR A 24 7.03 7.66 -5.24
N THR A 25 7.16 8.43 -6.34
CA THR A 25 7.96 8.01 -7.49
C THR A 25 9.45 8.03 -7.13
N LEU A 26 10.26 7.23 -7.82
CA LEU A 26 11.70 7.17 -7.54
C LEU A 26 12.44 8.49 -7.85
N ASP A 27 11.96 9.25 -8.82
CA ASP A 27 12.48 10.56 -9.21
C ASP A 27 11.86 11.70 -8.39
N LYS A 28 10.95 11.39 -7.46
CA LYS A 28 10.15 12.34 -6.67
C LYS A 28 9.41 13.38 -7.53
N GLY A 29 9.01 12.99 -8.74
CA GLY A 29 8.15 13.80 -9.60
C GLY A 29 6.71 13.89 -9.11
N SER A 30 5.96 14.83 -9.68
CA SER A 30 4.52 14.96 -9.47
C SER A 30 3.75 14.40 -10.67
N CYS A 31 2.63 13.72 -10.39
CA CYS A 31 1.69 13.16 -11.37
C CYS A 31 1.15 14.17 -12.40
N CYS A 32 1.16 15.48 -12.08
CA CYS A 32 0.51 16.51 -12.89
C CYS A 32 1.48 17.41 -13.65
N GLY A 33 2.77 17.08 -13.73
CA GLY A 33 3.77 17.93 -14.40
C GLY A 33 3.88 19.34 -13.79
N GLY A 34 3.41 19.51 -12.55
CA GLY A 34 3.43 20.78 -11.83
C GLY A 34 4.77 21.07 -11.19
N THR A 35 4.98 22.33 -10.81
CA THR A 35 6.06 22.72 -9.89
C THR A 35 5.79 22.11 -8.52
N TYR A 36 6.60 21.16 -8.11
CA TYR A 36 6.58 20.58 -6.77
C TYR A 36 7.47 21.38 -5.81
N ASN A 37 7.11 21.39 -4.54
CA ASN A 37 7.89 22.01 -3.48
C ASN A 37 8.41 20.94 -2.49
N ASN A 38 9.09 21.37 -1.43
CA ASN A 38 9.65 20.45 -0.45
C ASN A 38 8.58 19.64 0.31
N PHE A 39 7.35 20.14 0.44
CA PHE A 39 6.26 19.36 1.06
C PHE A 39 5.88 18.18 0.17
N ASP A 40 5.74 18.39 -1.14
CA ASP A 40 5.41 17.32 -2.08
C ASP A 40 6.50 16.24 -2.09
N LEU A 41 7.77 16.66 -2.10
CA LEU A 41 8.94 15.76 -2.13
C LEU A 41 9.14 14.90 -0.87
N HIS A 42 8.54 15.31 0.25
CA HIS A 42 8.68 14.65 1.55
C HIS A 42 7.34 14.20 2.12
N ALA A 43 6.24 14.29 1.36
CA ALA A 43 4.90 13.97 1.84
C ALA A 43 4.84 12.57 2.44
N GLN A 44 5.38 11.57 1.74
CA GLN A 44 5.43 10.19 2.22
C GLN A 44 6.24 10.05 3.52
N GLU A 45 7.40 10.71 3.61
CA GLU A 45 8.27 10.65 4.79
C GLU A 45 7.62 11.30 6.01
N VAL A 46 6.93 12.43 5.81
CA VAL A 46 6.17 13.12 6.86
C VAL A 46 5.02 12.23 7.34
N VAL A 47 4.26 11.61 6.42
CA VAL A 47 3.17 10.70 6.77
C VAL A 47 3.69 9.47 7.52
N GLY A 48 4.79 8.86 7.07
CA GLY A 48 5.44 7.75 7.77
C GLY A 48 5.87 8.11 9.19
N THR A 49 6.43 9.31 9.38
CA THR A 49 6.79 9.84 10.70
C THR A 49 5.57 10.04 11.59
N LEU A 50 4.48 10.62 11.06
CA LEU A 50 3.24 10.81 11.82
C LEU A 50 2.58 9.48 12.21
N MET A 51 2.61 8.49 11.31
CA MET A 51 2.14 7.13 11.60
C MET A 51 2.95 6.49 12.73
N ASP A 52 4.27 6.65 12.76
CA ASP A 52 5.11 6.17 13.86
C ASP A 52 4.79 6.84 15.19
N ILE A 53 4.70 8.17 15.21
CA ILE A 53 4.34 8.93 16.42
C ILE A 53 2.98 8.46 16.95
N GLN A 54 1.99 8.30 16.06
CA GLN A 54 0.66 7.81 16.44
C GLN A 54 0.70 6.38 16.99
N ALA A 55 1.48 5.49 16.39
CA ALA A 55 1.66 4.11 16.85
C ALA A 55 2.39 4.02 18.20
N GLY A 56 3.14 5.06 18.59
CA GLY A 56 3.79 5.18 19.90
C GLY A 56 2.86 5.63 21.03
N THR A 57 1.61 6.00 20.73
CA THR A 57 0.64 6.42 21.75
C THR A 57 0.03 5.25 22.51
N ALA A 58 -0.87 5.53 23.47
CA ALA A 58 -1.58 4.50 24.22
C ALA A 58 -2.46 3.58 23.34
N VAL A 59 -2.81 4.01 22.13
CA VAL A 59 -3.64 3.25 21.18
C VAL A 59 -2.77 2.79 20.01
N LYS A 60 -2.23 1.58 20.12
CA LYS A 60 -1.38 1.00 19.06
C LYS A 60 -2.24 0.39 17.95
N PRO A 61 -1.96 0.68 16.67
CA PRO A 61 -2.66 0.05 15.57
C PRO A 61 -2.30 -1.44 15.50
N LYS A 62 -3.31 -2.28 15.25
CA LYS A 62 -3.13 -3.72 14.99
C LYS A 62 -2.73 -4.00 13.55
N ALA A 63 -3.06 -3.10 12.64
CA ALA A 63 -2.62 -3.15 11.25
C ALA A 63 -2.66 -1.76 10.61
N VAL A 64 -1.99 -1.66 9.47
CA VAL A 64 -2.18 -0.61 8.47
C VAL A 64 -3.00 -1.21 7.32
N LEU A 65 -4.02 -0.49 6.88
CA LEU A 65 -4.84 -0.82 5.72
C LEU A 65 -4.32 0.02 4.55
N GLY A 66 -3.59 -0.62 3.63
CA GLY A 66 -3.03 0.00 2.43
C GLY A 66 -4.00 -0.10 1.26
N HIS A 67 -4.63 1.01 0.90
CA HIS A 67 -5.71 1.08 -0.09
C HIS A 67 -5.19 1.25 -1.54
N GLY A 68 -4.07 0.63 -1.87
CA GLY A 68 -3.50 0.66 -3.21
C GLY A 68 -2.72 1.93 -3.55
N ASP A 69 -2.22 1.93 -4.77
CA ASP A 69 -1.26 2.89 -5.32
C ASP A 69 -0.01 3.01 -4.43
N SER A 70 0.52 1.83 -4.13
CA SER A 70 1.67 1.64 -3.25
C SER A 70 2.97 2.03 -3.92
N PHE A 71 3.07 1.84 -5.24
CA PHE A 71 4.29 2.07 -6.01
C PHE A 71 4.04 2.89 -7.26
N TYR A 72 4.00 4.21 -7.12
CA TYR A 72 3.94 5.09 -8.29
C TYR A 72 5.25 5.06 -9.11
N TRP A 73 5.21 5.29 -10.43
CA TRP A 73 4.00 5.50 -11.24
C TRP A 73 3.46 4.21 -11.86
N THR A 74 4.32 3.21 -12.10
CA THR A 74 4.00 2.03 -12.90
C THR A 74 4.05 0.73 -12.09
N GLY A 75 4.04 0.82 -10.77
CA GLY A 75 4.16 -0.34 -9.89
C GLY A 75 5.62 -0.78 -9.79
N ILE A 76 5.78 -2.11 -9.76
CA ILE A 76 7.08 -2.78 -9.83
C ILE A 76 7.26 -3.30 -11.25
N ASP A 77 8.33 -2.93 -11.92
CA ASP A 77 8.48 -3.15 -13.37
C ASP A 77 9.08 -4.53 -13.71
N SER A 78 9.78 -5.13 -12.75
CA SER A 78 10.47 -6.40 -12.92
C SER A 78 10.68 -7.10 -11.57
N LEU A 79 10.96 -8.40 -11.60
CA LEU A 79 11.34 -9.11 -10.40
C LEU A 79 12.67 -8.60 -9.83
N GLU A 80 13.60 -8.21 -10.72
CA GLU A 80 14.93 -7.71 -10.38
C GLU A 80 14.87 -6.38 -9.62
N SER A 81 13.92 -5.51 -9.95
CA SER A 81 13.73 -4.22 -9.29
C SER A 81 12.90 -4.30 -8.00
N ARG A 82 12.08 -5.36 -7.83
CA ARG A 82 11.12 -5.52 -6.72
C ARG A 82 11.68 -5.14 -5.36
N ASP A 83 12.75 -5.79 -4.92
CA ASP A 83 13.25 -5.62 -3.55
C ASP A 83 13.80 -4.20 -3.33
N SER A 84 14.43 -3.61 -4.35
CA SER A 84 14.90 -2.23 -4.29
C SER A 84 13.75 -1.22 -4.22
N ARG A 85 12.64 -1.48 -4.93
CA ARG A 85 11.42 -0.66 -4.86
C ARG A 85 10.79 -0.72 -3.48
N PHE A 86 10.65 -1.91 -2.91
CA PHE A 86 10.18 -2.07 -1.53
C PHE A 86 11.11 -1.39 -0.52
N ALA A 87 12.42 -1.54 -0.65
CA ALA A 87 13.39 -0.92 0.24
C ALA A 87 13.26 0.60 0.28
N VAL A 88 13.10 1.25 -0.87
CA VAL A 88 13.02 2.72 -0.99
C VAL A 88 11.65 3.26 -0.62
N THR A 89 10.58 2.66 -1.14
CA THR A 89 9.22 3.22 -1.04
C THR A 89 8.51 2.74 0.21
N TYR A 90 8.80 1.53 0.71
CA TYR A 90 8.07 0.96 1.84
C TYR A 90 8.96 0.83 3.08
N GLU A 91 9.98 -0.02 3.05
CA GLU A 91 10.76 -0.34 4.25
C GLU A 91 11.48 0.89 4.79
N GLY A 92 12.11 1.68 3.94
CA GLY A 92 12.82 2.90 4.35
C GLY A 92 11.92 4.04 4.83
N ARG A 93 10.60 3.99 4.56
CA ARG A 93 9.64 5.05 4.90
C ARG A 93 8.80 4.74 6.14
N TYR A 94 8.60 3.46 6.41
CA TYR A 94 7.81 2.98 7.54
C TYR A 94 8.66 2.11 8.48
N ASN A 95 9.83 2.62 8.88
CA ASN A 95 10.84 1.96 9.72
C ASN A 95 10.93 2.50 11.16
N GLY A 96 10.06 3.43 11.56
CA GLY A 96 10.05 3.97 12.92
C GLY A 96 9.82 2.88 13.97
N ASP A 97 10.37 3.07 15.18
CA ASP A 97 10.38 2.05 16.24
C ASP A 97 8.98 1.56 16.65
N ASN A 98 7.95 2.39 16.49
CA ASN A 98 6.58 2.07 16.88
C ASN A 98 5.76 1.45 15.74
N ILE A 99 6.10 1.74 14.47
CA ILE A 99 5.35 1.26 13.30
C ILE A 99 6.04 0.11 12.55
N ARG A 100 7.36 -0.09 12.73
CA ARG A 100 8.17 -1.00 11.91
C ARG A 100 7.65 -2.44 11.84
N ASN A 101 7.02 -2.94 12.89
CA ASN A 101 6.52 -4.33 12.97
C ASN A 101 4.99 -4.41 12.89
N VAL A 102 4.30 -3.31 12.61
CA VAL A 102 2.84 -3.32 12.43
C VAL A 102 2.53 -3.96 11.07
N PRO A 103 1.64 -4.97 10.99
CA PRO A 103 1.28 -5.62 9.74
C PRO A 103 0.50 -4.69 8.82
N TRP A 104 0.72 -4.82 7.52
CA TRP A 104 0.04 -4.11 6.45
C TRP A 104 -0.86 -5.08 5.69
N VAL A 105 -2.12 -4.70 5.53
CA VAL A 105 -3.15 -5.41 4.78
C VAL A 105 -3.45 -4.56 3.56
N ASN A 106 -3.05 -5.02 2.38
CA ASN A 106 -3.00 -4.21 1.19
C ASN A 106 -3.99 -4.66 0.11
N VAL A 107 -4.40 -3.72 -0.72
CA VAL A 107 -4.96 -3.97 -2.06
C VAL A 107 -4.07 -3.28 -3.09
N MET A 108 -4.24 -3.63 -4.37
CA MET A 108 -3.55 -2.96 -5.47
C MET A 108 -4.41 -1.81 -5.99
N GLY A 109 -3.76 -0.72 -6.42
CA GLY A 109 -4.36 0.38 -7.16
C GLY A 109 -3.98 0.35 -8.65
N ASN A 110 -4.48 1.30 -9.43
CA ASN A 110 -4.21 1.33 -10.88
C ASN A 110 -2.73 1.62 -11.20
N HIS A 111 -2.01 2.34 -10.36
CA HIS A 111 -0.57 2.57 -10.55
C HIS A 111 0.24 1.30 -10.30
N ASP A 112 -0.19 0.47 -9.37
CA ASP A 112 0.41 -0.83 -9.10
C ASP A 112 0.31 -1.78 -10.31
N TYR A 113 -0.75 -1.67 -11.11
CA TYR A 113 -0.94 -2.43 -12.35
C TYR A 113 -0.29 -1.81 -13.59
N GLY A 114 0.31 -0.62 -13.52
CA GLY A 114 1.07 -0.06 -14.64
C GLY A 114 0.84 1.42 -14.92
N GLY A 115 -0.13 2.10 -14.28
CA GLY A 115 -0.23 3.57 -14.29
C GLY A 115 -0.29 4.21 -15.69
N ALA A 116 -1.10 3.65 -16.57
CA ALA A 116 -1.25 4.00 -17.97
C ALA A 116 0.03 3.81 -18.81
N ASN A 117 0.90 2.87 -18.43
CA ASN A 117 2.06 2.43 -19.20
C ASN A 117 1.94 0.95 -19.58
N TYR A 118 2.93 0.42 -20.31
CA TYR A 118 2.97 -0.99 -20.65
C TYR A 118 3.22 -1.88 -19.43
N VAL A 119 2.67 -3.09 -19.45
CA VAL A 119 2.83 -4.09 -18.38
C VAL A 119 3.86 -5.16 -18.69
N CYS A 120 4.23 -5.32 -19.95
CA CYS A 120 5.33 -6.18 -20.37
C CYS A 120 6.66 -5.44 -20.21
N ASN A 121 7.73 -6.18 -19.96
CA ASN A 121 9.04 -5.62 -19.68
C ASN A 121 10.19 -6.43 -20.30
N VAL A 122 11.28 -5.75 -20.63
CA VAL A 122 12.61 -6.35 -20.91
C VAL A 122 13.58 -5.76 -19.90
N GLY A 123 13.93 -6.54 -18.88
CA GLY A 123 14.56 -5.97 -17.67
C GLY A 123 13.61 -4.95 -17.03
N ASP A 124 14.11 -3.77 -16.67
CA ASP A 124 13.29 -2.70 -16.09
C ASP A 124 12.61 -1.81 -17.15
N SER A 125 12.81 -2.09 -18.44
CA SER A 125 12.20 -1.29 -19.52
C SER A 125 10.81 -1.82 -19.85
N LEU A 126 9.78 -0.99 -19.65
CA LEU A 126 8.42 -1.29 -20.05
C LEU A 126 8.29 -1.24 -21.58
N VAL A 127 7.68 -2.27 -22.16
CA VAL A 127 7.54 -2.45 -23.61
C VAL A 127 6.15 -2.94 -23.95
N ARG A 128 5.71 -2.64 -25.18
CA ARG A 128 4.45 -3.14 -25.72
C ARG A 128 4.38 -4.67 -25.64
N CYS A 129 3.24 -5.19 -25.22
CA CYS A 129 3.01 -6.63 -25.23
C CYS A 129 2.74 -7.10 -26.68
N ASN A 130 3.29 -8.25 -27.07
CA ASN A 130 3.11 -8.79 -28.44
C ASN A 130 1.80 -9.56 -28.61
N SER A 131 1.15 -9.93 -27.50
CA SER A 131 -0.12 -10.67 -27.51
C SER A 131 -0.93 -10.42 -26.24
N THR A 132 -2.23 -10.75 -26.28
CA THR A 132 -3.09 -10.76 -25.10
C THR A 132 -2.57 -11.69 -24.01
N ALA A 133 -1.95 -12.82 -24.38
CA ALA A 133 -1.37 -13.74 -23.40
C ALA A 133 -0.18 -13.11 -22.66
N GLU A 134 0.69 -12.39 -23.37
CA GLU A 134 1.78 -11.62 -22.74
C GLU A 134 1.24 -10.50 -21.85
N MET A 135 0.19 -9.79 -22.28
CA MET A 135 -0.45 -8.76 -21.47
C MET A 135 -1.03 -9.32 -20.17
N LEU A 136 -1.77 -10.44 -20.23
CA LEU A 136 -2.32 -11.10 -19.05
C LEU A 136 -1.21 -11.59 -18.12
N GLN A 137 -0.11 -12.11 -18.67
CA GLN A 137 1.06 -12.49 -17.88
C GLN A 137 1.74 -11.28 -17.23
N GLY A 138 1.84 -10.15 -17.93
CA GLY A 138 2.36 -8.90 -17.39
C GLY A 138 1.53 -8.39 -16.19
N LEU A 139 0.20 -8.42 -16.32
CA LEU A 139 -0.72 -8.07 -15.22
C LEU A 139 -0.59 -9.01 -14.01
N GLU A 140 -0.45 -10.32 -14.26
CA GLU A 140 -0.21 -11.29 -13.18
C GLU A 140 1.15 -11.06 -12.52
N ASN A 141 2.19 -10.76 -13.30
CA ASN A 141 3.52 -10.44 -12.77
C ASN A 141 3.46 -9.21 -11.87
N LYS A 142 2.78 -8.13 -12.28
CA LYS A 142 2.58 -6.92 -11.44
C LYS A 142 2.00 -7.25 -10.07
N PHE A 143 0.97 -8.08 -10.04
CA PHE A 143 0.36 -8.56 -8.79
C PHE A 143 1.36 -9.39 -7.97
N ARG A 144 2.00 -10.38 -8.59
CA ARG A 144 2.94 -11.31 -7.93
C ARG A 144 4.16 -10.62 -7.33
N TYR A 145 4.65 -9.56 -7.98
CA TYR A 145 5.75 -8.77 -7.44
C TYR A 145 5.42 -8.15 -6.09
N GLN A 146 4.15 -7.88 -5.79
CA GLN A 146 3.73 -7.41 -4.46
C GLN A 146 3.27 -8.56 -3.56
N ALA A 147 2.51 -9.51 -4.08
CA ALA A 147 1.92 -10.61 -3.30
C ALA A 147 2.99 -11.58 -2.75
N ASP A 148 4.05 -11.83 -3.52
CA ASP A 148 5.11 -12.78 -3.15
C ASP A 148 6.30 -12.08 -2.45
N TYR A 149 6.19 -10.79 -2.14
CA TYR A 149 7.23 -10.06 -1.40
C TYR A 149 7.24 -10.49 0.08
N THR A 150 8.44 -10.67 0.64
CA THR A 150 8.61 -10.96 2.07
C THR A 150 9.32 -9.80 2.73
N SER A 151 8.61 -9.08 3.61
CA SER A 151 9.22 -7.97 4.35
C SER A 151 10.28 -8.49 5.35
N PRO A 152 11.46 -7.84 5.44
CA PRO A 152 12.44 -8.15 6.47
C PRO A 152 11.95 -7.82 7.89
N ASN A 153 10.86 -7.06 8.04
CA ASN A 153 10.26 -6.70 9.32
C ASN A 153 9.04 -7.58 9.59
N ASP A 154 9.27 -8.77 10.16
CA ASP A 154 8.23 -9.74 10.57
C ASP A 154 7.27 -10.18 9.43
N ASN A 155 7.73 -10.16 8.18
CA ASN A 155 6.89 -10.41 6.99
C ASN A 155 5.56 -9.63 7.02
N ARG A 156 5.64 -8.35 7.39
CA ARG A 156 4.48 -7.49 7.63
C ARG A 156 3.70 -7.07 6.38
N TRP A 157 4.10 -7.44 5.16
CA TRP A 157 3.36 -7.07 3.95
C TRP A 157 2.37 -8.18 3.58
N SER A 158 1.06 -7.93 3.65
CA SER A 158 0.03 -8.89 3.24
C SER A 158 -0.74 -8.38 2.02
N LEU A 159 -0.71 -9.17 0.95
CA LEU A 159 -1.55 -9.04 -0.25
C LEU A 159 -1.87 -10.48 -0.70
N GLU A 160 -2.92 -11.07 -0.14
CA GLU A 160 -3.17 -12.52 -0.26
C GLU A 160 -3.86 -12.90 -1.57
N ASP A 161 -4.76 -12.04 -2.05
CA ASP A 161 -5.48 -12.20 -3.31
C ASP A 161 -5.98 -10.82 -3.77
N ARG A 162 -6.66 -10.76 -4.92
CA ARG A 162 -7.37 -9.57 -5.41
C ARG A 162 -8.67 -9.32 -4.63
N PHE A 163 -9.25 -10.39 -4.08
CA PHE A 163 -10.43 -10.36 -3.23
C PHE A 163 -10.22 -11.31 -2.06
N TYR A 164 -10.00 -10.78 -0.87
CA TYR A 164 -9.72 -11.61 0.29
C TYR A 164 -10.23 -10.97 1.58
N VAL A 165 -10.50 -11.83 2.57
CA VAL A 165 -10.91 -11.39 3.90
C VAL A 165 -9.73 -11.57 4.85
N ARG A 166 -9.30 -10.49 5.49
CA ARG A 166 -8.33 -10.55 6.58
C ARG A 166 -9.03 -10.34 7.92
N ARG A 167 -8.96 -11.35 8.78
CA ARG A 167 -9.41 -11.22 10.17
C ARG A 167 -8.30 -10.67 11.05
N ILE A 168 -8.61 -9.68 11.88
CA ILE A 168 -7.76 -9.20 12.96
C ILE A 168 -8.50 -9.42 14.28
N GLU A 169 -7.83 -10.05 15.24
CA GLU A 169 -8.37 -10.29 16.57
C GLU A 169 -7.45 -9.69 17.63
N ASP A 170 -8.04 -8.98 18.60
CA ASP A 170 -7.36 -8.58 19.81
C ASP A 170 -7.62 -9.61 20.90
N ALA A 171 -6.63 -10.46 21.19
CA ALA A 171 -6.74 -11.54 22.15
C ALA A 171 -7.03 -11.07 23.60
N ALA A 172 -6.72 -9.81 23.94
CA ALA A 172 -6.95 -9.28 25.28
C ALA A 172 -8.42 -8.90 25.50
N THR A 173 -9.10 -8.43 24.46
CA THR A 173 -10.51 -8.01 24.48
C THR A 173 -11.45 -9.05 23.90
N GLY A 174 -10.95 -10.01 23.12
CA GLY A 174 -11.73 -10.99 22.36
C GLY A 174 -12.48 -10.39 21.17
N VAL A 175 -12.21 -9.13 20.82
CA VAL A 175 -12.84 -8.47 19.67
C VAL A 175 -12.13 -8.88 18.39
N SER A 176 -12.90 -9.28 17.39
CA SER A 176 -12.38 -9.49 16.03
C SER A 176 -13.07 -8.59 15.02
N ILE A 177 -12.33 -8.21 13.98
CA ILE A 177 -12.80 -7.46 12.82
C ILE A 177 -12.42 -8.25 11.57
N ASP A 178 -13.38 -8.41 10.67
CA ASP A 178 -13.15 -8.93 9.32
C ASP A 178 -13.03 -7.75 8.36
N ILE A 179 -11.92 -7.70 7.64
CA ILE A 179 -11.63 -6.68 6.62
C ILE A 179 -11.82 -7.33 5.26
N PHE A 180 -12.77 -6.82 4.49
CA PHE A 180 -13.02 -7.27 3.12
C PHE A 180 -12.20 -6.41 2.17
N ASN A 181 -11.11 -6.98 1.67
CA ASN A 181 -10.21 -6.32 0.74
C ASN A 181 -10.67 -6.60 -0.68
N VAL A 182 -10.94 -5.53 -1.42
CA VAL A 182 -11.50 -5.57 -2.78
C VAL A 182 -10.61 -4.69 -3.65
N ASP A 183 -9.91 -5.30 -4.60
CA ASP A 183 -9.20 -4.59 -5.65
C ASP A 183 -10.20 -3.81 -6.52
N MET A 184 -10.04 -2.50 -6.59
CA MET A 184 -10.97 -1.59 -7.26
C MET A 184 -10.77 -1.49 -8.78
N ASN A 185 -9.79 -2.19 -9.34
CA ASN A 185 -9.56 -2.16 -10.78
C ASN A 185 -10.63 -2.99 -11.52
N ASP A 186 -11.76 -2.35 -11.81
CA ASP A 186 -12.70 -2.83 -12.82
C ASP A 186 -11.99 -2.81 -14.17
N ALA A 187 -11.66 -4.00 -14.68
CA ALA A 187 -11.00 -4.18 -15.97
C ALA A 187 -11.77 -3.51 -17.11
N ASP A 188 -13.09 -3.36 -17.02
CA ASP A 188 -13.93 -2.87 -18.12
C ASP A 188 -14.03 -1.33 -18.18
N VAL A 189 -13.78 -0.62 -17.08
CA VAL A 189 -14.03 0.84 -17.01
C VAL A 189 -12.85 1.68 -16.50
N ALA A 190 -11.99 1.14 -15.62
CA ALA A 190 -10.86 1.90 -15.04
C ALA A 190 -9.51 1.18 -15.23
N GLY A 191 -9.48 -0.14 -15.08
CA GLY A 191 -8.28 -0.97 -15.25
C GLY A 191 -7.77 -1.02 -16.68
N SER A 192 -8.66 -1.09 -17.69
CA SER A 192 -8.25 -1.08 -19.11
C SER A 192 -7.76 0.28 -19.60
N HIS A 193 -8.29 1.40 -19.08
CA HIS A 193 -7.77 2.73 -19.38
C HIS A 193 -6.46 3.05 -18.63
N GLY A 194 -6.22 2.39 -17.50
CA GLY A 194 -5.02 2.51 -16.69
C GLY A 194 -3.86 1.61 -17.11
N VAL A 195 -3.96 0.87 -18.22
CA VAL A 195 -2.92 -0.04 -18.72
C VAL A 195 -2.77 0.12 -20.24
N CYS A 196 -1.59 0.53 -20.70
CA CYS A 196 -1.31 0.57 -22.14
C CYS A 196 -0.93 -0.83 -22.65
N CYS A 197 -1.50 -1.22 -23.80
CA CYS A 197 -1.26 -2.51 -24.46
C CYS A 197 -0.11 -2.47 -25.48
#